data_AF-A0A554KQF6-F1
#
_entry.id   AF-A0A554KQF6-F1
#
_cell.length_a   1.000
_cell.length_b   1.000
_cell.length_c   1.000
_cell.angle_alpha   90.00
_cell.angle_beta   90.00
_cell.angle_gamma   90.00
#
_symmetry.space_group_name_H-M   'P 1'
#
loop_
_entity.id
_entity.type
_entity.pdbx_description
1 polymer ?
#
loop_
_entity_poly.entity_id
_entity_poly.type
_entity_poly.pdbx_seq_one_letter_code
_entity_poly.pdbx_strand_id
1 'polypeptide(L)'
;MIRKEFAQYITEAVGQGTSQEKVEEKLKSLGLSSAELQEARVFYKKVADEGKKIDRAFNASPLAKGPVMDFQASFFRMRLVDRVLIYISVFLFLLVIGTSFFGLFQYEERVNLNRKLLAFENEKAALIKHASSRFDSLSSKVKDYFSISGVDCGKEVELCLNDILDRVKVESSLIKATLSSPYLVSWSEAGSTFSLSGVSLGPTVAGPDLSDGRGGLYREGVTLNALVLHLKITSGKTAECLSVDFRRVLDEEGNLAQPNTFRYKFVDPSIPGSFTGCPMSSTTYNDQSVIFVVGKDEKEFLLNTGGQSNLFFTVKVVEGNKLKVEKPIKKG
;
A
#
# COMPACT_ATOMS: atom_id res chain seq x y z
N MET A 1 -25.25 -15.21 11.52
CA MET A 1 -23.89 -14.63 11.71
C MET A 1 -23.94 -13.71 12.92
N ILE A 2 -23.32 -14.10 14.04
CA ILE A 2 -23.28 -13.32 15.28
C ILE A 2 -22.64 -11.93 15.06
N ARG A 3 -23.27 -10.89 15.60
CA ARG A 3 -22.69 -9.52 15.60
C ARG A 3 -21.37 -9.51 16.36
N LYS A 4 -20.38 -8.78 15.85
CA LYS A 4 -19.00 -8.70 16.38
C LYS A 4 -18.95 -8.42 17.89
N GLU A 5 -19.84 -7.55 18.38
CA GLU A 5 -19.94 -7.17 19.79
C GLU A 5 -20.33 -8.34 20.71
N PHE A 6 -21.22 -9.24 20.26
CA PHE A 6 -21.62 -10.42 21.02
C PHE A 6 -20.55 -11.51 21.00
N ALA A 7 -19.80 -11.64 19.89
CA ALA A 7 -18.66 -12.55 19.82
C ALA A 7 -17.58 -12.16 20.85
N GLN A 8 -17.28 -10.85 20.97
CA GLN A 8 -16.34 -10.35 21.96
C GLN A 8 -16.81 -10.63 23.40
N TYR A 9 -18.08 -10.34 23.71
CA TYR A 9 -18.66 -10.63 25.02
C TYR A 9 -18.58 -12.13 25.39
N ILE A 10 -18.90 -13.03 24.45
CA ILE A 10 -18.83 -14.48 24.68
C ILE A 10 -17.39 -14.91 24.99
N THR A 11 -16.39 -14.40 24.28
CA THR A 11 -14.99 -14.71 24.52
C THR A 11 -14.52 -14.25 25.90
N GLU A 12 -14.86 -13.02 26.30
CA GLU A 12 -14.53 -12.49 27.63
C GLU A 12 -15.22 -13.30 28.75
N ALA A 13 -16.50 -13.64 28.58
CA ALA A 13 -17.26 -14.40 29.57
C ALA A 13 -16.71 -15.83 29.76
N VAL A 14 -16.28 -16.49 28.68
CA VAL A 14 -15.60 -17.80 28.74
C VAL A 14 -14.27 -17.68 29.48
N GLY A 15 -13.47 -16.64 29.20
CA GLY A 15 -12.20 -16.38 29.89
C GLY A 15 -12.38 -16.15 31.40
N GLN A 16 -13.53 -15.62 31.81
CA GLN A 16 -13.90 -15.42 33.22
C GLN A 16 -14.54 -16.65 33.89
N GLY A 17 -14.73 -17.76 33.15
CA GLY A 17 -15.38 -18.96 33.67
C GLY A 17 -16.90 -18.81 33.89
N THR A 18 -17.53 -17.87 33.20
CA THR A 18 -18.99 -17.66 33.28
C THR A 18 -19.72 -18.84 32.63
N SER A 19 -20.76 -19.39 33.25
CA SER A 19 -21.52 -20.50 32.68
C SER A 19 -22.28 -20.11 31.41
N GLN A 20 -22.48 -21.08 30.51
CA GLN A 20 -23.22 -20.89 29.27
C GLN A 20 -24.62 -20.31 29.51
N GLU A 21 -25.31 -20.79 30.55
CA GLU A 21 -26.67 -20.34 30.93
C GLU A 21 -26.70 -18.85 31.27
N LYS A 22 -25.70 -18.34 32.00
CA LYS A 22 -25.58 -16.92 32.35
C LYS A 22 -25.27 -16.05 31.13
N VAL A 23 -24.45 -16.56 30.21
CA VAL A 23 -24.15 -15.89 28.94
C VAL A 23 -25.42 -15.78 28.08
N GLU A 24 -26.20 -16.85 27.99
CA GLU A 24 -27.47 -16.87 27.27
C GLU A 24 -28.53 -15.94 27.87
N GLU A 25 -28.67 -15.92 29.20
CA GLU A 25 -29.61 -15.03 29.89
C GLU A 25 -29.26 -13.56 29.62
N LYS A 26 -27.97 -13.22 29.68
CA LYS A 26 -27.51 -11.87 29.36
C LYS A 26 -27.75 -11.51 27.89
N LEU A 27 -27.44 -12.40 26.95
CA LEU A 27 -27.68 -12.17 25.53
C LEU A 27 -29.18 -12.04 25.22
N LYS A 28 -30.03 -12.83 25.88
CA LYS A 28 -31.49 -12.71 25.78
C LYS A 28 -31.98 -11.35 26.29
N SER A 29 -31.41 -10.85 27.39
CA SER A 29 -31.72 -9.50 27.92
C SER A 29 -31.31 -8.37 26.96
N LEU A 30 -30.37 -8.63 26.06
CA LEU A 30 -29.90 -7.69 25.03
C LEU A 30 -30.69 -7.79 23.71
N GLY A 31 -31.78 -8.56 23.70
CA GLY A 31 -32.70 -8.62 22.57
C GLY A 31 -32.30 -9.56 21.43
N LEU A 32 -31.39 -10.52 21.67
CA LEU A 32 -31.09 -11.53 20.66
C LEU A 32 -32.31 -12.43 20.38
N SER A 33 -32.53 -12.73 19.10
CA SER A 33 -33.53 -13.70 18.66
C SER A 33 -33.14 -15.13 19.04
N SER A 34 -34.10 -16.05 19.05
CA SER A 34 -33.85 -17.47 19.33
C SER A 34 -32.83 -18.11 18.36
N ALA A 35 -32.80 -17.65 17.10
CA ALA A 35 -31.81 -18.13 16.11
C ALA A 35 -30.40 -17.63 16.44
N GLU A 36 -30.26 -16.36 16.83
CA GLU A 36 -28.96 -15.79 17.23
C GLU A 36 -28.46 -16.38 18.55
N LEU A 37 -29.36 -16.72 19.48
CA LEU A 37 -29.01 -17.46 20.70
C LEU A 37 -28.48 -18.86 20.40
N GLN A 38 -29.06 -19.55 19.40
CA GLN A 38 -28.56 -20.87 18.99
C GLN A 38 -27.17 -20.77 18.34
N GLU A 39 -26.91 -19.74 17.52
CA GLU A 39 -25.56 -19.48 17.02
C GLU A 39 -24.59 -19.17 18.19
N ALA A 40 -25.01 -18.36 19.16
CA ALA A 40 -24.19 -17.99 20.32
C ALA A 40 -23.81 -19.22 21.17
N ARG A 41 -24.70 -20.20 21.32
CA ARG A 41 -24.41 -21.49 21.97
C ARG A 41 -23.29 -22.26 21.29
N VAL A 42 -23.38 -22.37 19.96
CA VAL A 42 -22.37 -23.07 19.16
C VAL A 42 -21.02 -22.36 19.27
N PHE A 43 -21.03 -21.03 19.22
CA PHE A 43 -19.82 -20.22 19.37
C PHE A 43 -19.20 -20.35 20.78
N TYR A 44 -20.01 -20.25 21.84
CA TYR A 44 -19.57 -20.43 23.23
C TYR A 44 -18.87 -21.78 23.43
N LYS A 45 -19.48 -22.87 22.96
CA LYS A 45 -18.92 -24.22 23.10
C LYS A 45 -17.57 -24.34 22.40
N LYS A 46 -17.43 -23.76 21.20
CA LYS A 46 -16.17 -23.75 20.46
C LYS A 46 -15.06 -23.02 21.23
N VAL A 47 -15.34 -21.83 21.77
CA VAL A 47 -14.36 -21.05 22.54
C VAL A 47 -13.97 -21.78 23.83
N ALA A 48 -14.93 -22.37 24.54
CA ALA A 48 -14.68 -23.12 25.76
C ALA A 48 -13.82 -24.38 25.51
N ASP A 49 -14.05 -25.09 24.40
CA ASP A 49 -13.26 -26.26 24.02
C ASP A 49 -11.83 -25.88 23.59
N GLU A 50 -11.64 -24.74 22.93
CA GLU A 50 -10.31 -24.21 22.63
C GLU A 50 -9.56 -23.77 23.90
N GLY A 51 -10.23 -23.10 24.84
CA GLY A 51 -9.65 -22.75 26.14
C GLY A 51 -9.14 -23.99 26.90
N LYS A 52 -9.94 -25.06 26.95
CA LYS A 52 -9.52 -26.34 27.57
C LYS A 52 -8.33 -26.99 26.88
N LYS A 53 -8.18 -26.83 25.56
CA LYS A 53 -7.00 -27.34 24.83
C LYS A 53 -5.74 -26.58 25.24
N ILE A 54 -5.85 -25.26 25.39
CA ILE A 54 -4.75 -24.40 25.85
C ILE A 54 -4.35 -24.77 27.28
N ASP A 55 -5.32 -24.91 28.19
CA ASP A 55 -5.05 -25.32 29.58
C ASP A 55 -4.37 -26.69 29.67
N ARG A 56 -4.79 -27.65 28.85
CA ARG A 56 -4.15 -28.96 28.77
C ARG A 56 -2.72 -28.86 28.22
N ALA A 57 -2.49 -28.05 27.19
CA ALA A 57 -1.16 -27.83 26.63
C ALA A 57 -0.22 -27.16 27.65
N PHE A 58 -0.73 -26.20 28.42
CA PHE A 58 0.01 -25.53 29.47
C PHE A 58 0.37 -26.49 30.62
N ASN A 59 -0.61 -27.28 31.09
CA ASN A 59 -0.40 -28.25 32.18
C ASN A 59 0.41 -29.49 31.77
N ALA A 60 0.49 -29.80 30.47
CA ALA A 60 1.34 -30.85 29.92
C ALA A 60 2.79 -30.40 29.69
N SER A 61 3.08 -29.10 29.81
CA SER A 61 4.43 -28.56 29.60
C SER A 61 5.36 -29.02 30.73
N PRO A 62 6.56 -29.56 30.42
CA PRO A 62 7.56 -29.94 31.43
C PRO A 62 8.02 -28.78 32.33
N LEU A 63 7.75 -27.53 31.94
CA LEU A 63 7.96 -26.33 32.76
C LEU A 63 7.04 -26.26 33.99
N ALA A 64 5.87 -26.92 33.97
CA ALA A 64 4.90 -26.88 35.06
C ALA A 64 5.22 -27.85 36.22
N LYS A 65 6.17 -28.79 36.04
CA LYS A 65 6.50 -29.84 37.03
C LYS A 65 7.97 -29.83 37.49
N GLY A 66 8.73 -28.79 37.17
CA GLY A 66 10.16 -28.64 37.48
C GLY A 66 10.51 -27.43 38.37
N PRO A 67 11.74 -26.89 38.35
CA PRO A 67 12.48 -26.12 39.39
C PRO A 67 11.87 -24.79 39.87
N VAL A 68 10.62 -24.51 39.52
CA VAL A 68 9.85 -23.33 39.90
C VAL A 68 9.61 -23.25 41.42
N MET A 69 9.46 -24.40 42.10
CA MET A 69 9.26 -24.44 43.56
C MET A 69 10.54 -24.09 44.34
N ASP A 70 11.72 -24.57 43.91
CA ASP A 70 13.00 -24.23 44.54
C ASP A 70 13.42 -22.77 44.26
N PHE A 71 13.03 -22.25 43.10
CA PHE A 71 13.20 -20.84 42.77
C PHE A 71 12.37 -19.93 43.67
N GLN A 72 11.11 -20.28 43.97
CA GLN A 72 10.27 -19.51 44.91
C GLN A 72 10.91 -19.43 46.31
N ALA A 73 11.39 -20.55 46.86
CA ALA A 73 11.98 -20.58 48.20
C ALA A 73 13.28 -19.75 48.30
N SER A 74 14.14 -19.79 47.27
CA SER A 74 15.35 -18.94 47.20
C SER A 74 15.02 -17.46 46.94
N PHE A 75 13.99 -17.19 46.15
CA PHE A 75 13.57 -15.82 45.81
C PHE A 75 13.04 -15.05 47.03
N PHE A 76 12.32 -15.72 47.94
CA PHE A 76 11.86 -15.10 49.20
C PHE A 76 12.99 -14.78 50.18
N ARG A 77 14.16 -15.44 50.06
CA ARG A 77 15.35 -15.21 50.90
C ARG A 77 16.29 -14.12 50.36
N MET A 78 16.12 -13.69 49.11
CA MET A 78 16.92 -12.60 48.53
C MET A 78 16.60 -11.25 49.15
N ARG A 79 17.57 -10.31 49.15
CA ARG A 79 17.31 -8.93 49.56
C ARG A 79 16.30 -8.29 48.59
N LEU A 80 15.52 -7.34 49.08
CA LEU A 80 14.47 -6.67 48.29
C LEU A 80 15.04 -6.07 46.99
N VAL A 81 16.25 -5.52 47.03
CA VAL A 81 16.95 -4.94 45.88
C VAL A 81 17.20 -5.98 44.78
N ASP A 82 17.64 -7.18 45.14
CA ASP A 82 17.92 -8.25 44.17
C ASP A 82 16.62 -8.74 43.51
N ARG A 83 15.53 -8.81 44.28
CA ARG A 83 14.20 -9.16 43.75
C ARG A 83 13.71 -8.12 42.74
N VAL A 84 13.85 -6.84 43.05
CA VAL A 84 13.48 -5.75 42.14
C VAL A 84 14.31 -5.81 40.85
N LEU A 85 15.62 -6.05 40.94
CA LEU A 85 16.48 -6.21 39.76
C LEU A 85 16.09 -7.41 38.89
N ILE A 86 15.72 -8.54 39.51
CA ILE A 86 15.22 -9.71 38.78
C ILE A 86 13.90 -9.38 38.08
N TYR A 87 12.96 -8.71 38.75
CA TYR A 87 11.69 -8.31 38.12
C TYR A 87 11.89 -7.36 36.94
N ILE A 88 12.77 -6.37 37.07
CA ILE A 88 13.12 -5.45 35.97
C ILE A 88 13.72 -6.24 34.80
N SER A 89 14.63 -7.17 35.08
CA SER A 89 15.30 -7.98 34.05
C SER A 89 14.31 -8.89 33.31
N VAL A 90 13.40 -9.55 34.04
CA VAL A 90 12.34 -10.37 33.46
C VAL A 90 11.37 -9.52 32.63
N PHE A 91 10.99 -8.34 33.14
CA PHE A 91 10.13 -7.42 32.42
C PHE A 91 10.75 -6.96 31.10
N LEU A 92 12.03 -6.54 31.13
CA LEU A 92 12.75 -6.14 29.92
C LEU A 92 12.89 -7.30 28.92
N PHE A 93 13.17 -8.51 29.39
CA PHE A 93 13.26 -9.69 28.55
C PHE A 93 11.91 -10.02 27.87
N LEU A 94 10.81 -9.96 28.61
CA LEU A 94 9.46 -10.13 28.07
C LEU A 94 9.10 -9.02 27.07
N LEU A 95 9.58 -7.80 27.29
CA LEU A 95 9.37 -6.66 26.38
C LEU A 95 10.13 -6.86 25.05
N VAL A 96 11.36 -7.38 25.10
CA VAL A 96 12.14 -7.74 23.90
C VAL A 96 11.48 -8.89 23.12
N ILE A 97 11.00 -9.92 23.81
CA ILE A 97 10.24 -11.01 23.18
C ILE A 97 8.96 -10.47 22.56
N GLY A 98 8.16 -9.69 23.30
CA GLY A 98 6.90 -9.13 22.82
C GLY A 98 7.08 -8.25 21.57
N THR A 99 8.09 -7.39 21.55
CA THR A 99 8.40 -6.54 20.39
C THR A 99 8.88 -7.35 19.18
N SER A 100 9.64 -8.42 19.40
CA SER A 100 10.08 -9.34 18.33
C SER A 100 8.90 -10.13 17.72
N PHE A 101 7.99 -10.65 18.55
CA PHE A 101 6.79 -11.35 18.07
C PHE A 101 5.82 -10.40 17.36
N PHE A 102 5.66 -9.17 17.84
CA PHE A 102 4.85 -8.15 17.17
C PHE A 102 5.42 -7.80 15.78
N GLY A 103 6.75 -7.69 15.66
CA GLY A 103 7.42 -7.48 14.38
C GLY A 103 7.21 -8.64 13.39
N LEU A 104 7.28 -9.89 13.86
CA LEU A 104 6.99 -11.08 13.05
C LEU A 104 5.53 -11.10 12.56
N PHE A 105 4.58 -10.76 13.44
CA PHE A 105 3.16 -10.72 13.08
C PHE A 105 2.87 -9.66 12.01
N GLN A 106 3.45 -8.46 12.14
CA GLN A 106 3.32 -7.43 11.11
C GLN A 106 4.00 -7.81 9.79
N TYR A 107 5.13 -8.52 9.85
CA TYR A 107 5.81 -9.01 8.65
C TYR A 107 4.94 -10.02 7.89
N GLU A 108 4.36 -10.99 8.60
CA GLU A 108 3.50 -12.00 8.01
C GLU A 108 2.21 -11.40 7.42
N GLU A 109 1.61 -10.43 8.12
CA GLU A 109 0.45 -9.69 7.64
C GLU A 109 0.78 -8.88 6.37
N ARG A 110 1.95 -8.23 6.33
CA ARG A 110 2.43 -7.48 5.15
C ARG A 110 2.73 -8.41 3.96
N VAL A 111 3.31 -9.59 4.19
CA VAL A 111 3.55 -10.60 3.14
C VAL A 111 2.22 -11.13 2.59
N ASN A 112 1.24 -11.38 3.47
CA ASN A 112 -0.09 -11.83 3.05
C ASN A 112 -0.83 -10.74 2.26
N LEU A 113 -0.72 -9.47 2.67
CA LEU A 113 -1.28 -8.34 1.94
C LEU A 113 -0.66 -8.19 0.55
N ASN A 114 0.66 -8.27 0.44
CA ASN A 114 1.37 -8.22 -0.85
C ASN A 114 0.98 -9.38 -1.77
N ARG A 115 0.79 -10.59 -1.22
CA ARG A 115 0.33 -11.75 -2.00
C ARG A 115 -1.10 -11.54 -2.52
N LYS A 116 -2.00 -10.99 -1.70
CA LYS A 116 -3.36 -10.62 -2.11
C LYS A 116 -3.37 -9.50 -3.16
N LEU A 117 -2.49 -8.51 -3.01
CA LEU A 117 -2.35 -7.42 -3.97
C LEU A 117 -1.85 -7.94 -5.33
N LEU A 118 -0.85 -8.81 -5.33
CA LEU A 118 -0.34 -9.45 -6.55
C LEU A 118 -1.40 -10.34 -7.23
N ALA A 119 -2.18 -11.08 -6.44
CA ALA A 119 -3.30 -11.87 -6.96
C ALA A 119 -4.37 -10.97 -7.59
N PHE A 120 -4.70 -9.86 -6.94
CA PHE A 120 -5.63 -8.86 -7.46
C PHE A 120 -5.11 -8.16 -8.73
N GLU A 121 -3.81 -7.83 -8.81
CA GLU A 121 -3.22 -7.26 -10.02
C GLU A 121 -3.25 -8.24 -11.20
N ASN A 122 -2.97 -9.52 -10.95
CA ASN A 122 -3.07 -10.58 -11.96
C ASN A 122 -4.52 -10.81 -12.41
N GLU A 123 -5.48 -10.80 -11.48
CA GLU A 123 -6.90 -10.91 -11.78
C GLU A 123 -7.41 -9.68 -12.56
N LYS A 124 -6.96 -8.47 -12.18
CA LYS A 124 -7.22 -7.23 -12.92
C LYS A 124 -6.65 -7.31 -14.34
N ALA A 125 -5.43 -7.79 -14.54
CA ALA A 125 -4.84 -7.97 -15.86
C ALA A 125 -5.61 -8.99 -16.71
N ALA A 126 -6.07 -10.09 -16.10
CA ALA A 126 -6.91 -11.08 -16.76
C ALA A 126 -8.29 -10.52 -17.13
N LEU A 127 -8.91 -9.74 -16.23
CA LEU A 127 -10.15 -9.01 -16.47
C LEU A 127 -10.02 -7.98 -17.58
N ILE A 128 -8.92 -7.22 -17.62
CA ILE A 128 -8.63 -6.28 -18.70
C ILE A 128 -8.51 -7.06 -20.02
N LYS A 129 -7.75 -8.16 -20.05
CA LYS A 129 -7.59 -8.98 -21.26
C LYS A 129 -8.92 -9.56 -21.76
N HIS A 130 -9.76 -10.05 -20.84
CA HIS A 130 -11.09 -10.59 -21.16
C HIS A 130 -12.08 -9.49 -21.56
N ALA A 131 -12.03 -8.33 -20.90
CA ALA A 131 -12.81 -7.16 -21.27
C ALA A 131 -12.43 -6.68 -22.67
N SER A 132 -11.14 -6.56 -22.99
CA SER A 132 -10.67 -6.22 -24.33
C SER A 132 -11.18 -7.19 -25.39
N SER A 133 -11.12 -8.52 -25.17
CA SER A 133 -11.60 -9.47 -26.18
C SER A 133 -13.13 -9.47 -26.34
N ARG A 134 -13.88 -9.31 -25.25
CA ARG A 134 -15.34 -9.13 -25.33
C ARG A 134 -15.72 -7.82 -25.99
N PHE A 135 -14.93 -6.77 -25.77
CA PHE A 135 -15.14 -5.46 -26.35
C PHE A 135 -14.81 -5.44 -27.84
N ASP A 136 -13.78 -6.16 -28.30
CA ASP A 136 -13.51 -6.37 -29.73
C ASP A 136 -14.69 -7.09 -30.41
N SER A 137 -15.25 -8.10 -29.74
CA SER A 137 -16.46 -8.80 -30.22
C SER A 137 -17.70 -7.91 -30.23
N LEU A 138 -17.87 -7.06 -29.21
CA LEU A 138 -18.99 -6.10 -29.14
C LEU A 138 -18.84 -5.01 -30.20
N SER A 139 -17.63 -4.48 -30.39
CA SER A 139 -17.29 -3.49 -31.41
C SER A 139 -17.63 -3.99 -32.81
N SER A 140 -17.26 -5.25 -33.12
CA SER A 140 -17.65 -5.90 -34.39
C SER A 140 -19.16 -5.98 -34.55
N LYS A 141 -19.88 -6.46 -33.53
CA LYS A 141 -21.34 -6.60 -33.59
C LYS A 141 -22.07 -5.27 -33.68
N VAL A 142 -21.55 -4.24 -33.02
CA VAL A 142 -22.08 -2.88 -33.06
C VAL A 142 -21.85 -2.26 -34.45
N LYS A 143 -20.68 -2.46 -35.05
CA LYS A 143 -20.40 -2.06 -36.45
C LYS A 143 -21.34 -2.76 -37.44
N ASP A 144 -21.59 -4.06 -37.25
CA ASP A 144 -22.52 -4.82 -38.09
C ASP A 144 -23.96 -4.30 -37.93
N TYR A 145 -24.41 -4.01 -36.71
CA TYR A 145 -25.77 -3.54 -36.43
C TYR A 145 -26.03 -2.11 -36.96
N PHE A 146 -25.03 -1.22 -36.93
CA PHE A 146 -25.15 0.13 -37.48
C PHE A 146 -25.07 0.17 -39.01
N SER A 147 -24.38 -0.80 -39.65
CA SER A 147 -24.41 -0.96 -41.10
C SER A 147 -25.80 -1.33 -41.63
N ILE A 148 -26.62 -2.00 -40.81
CA ILE A 148 -27.95 -2.51 -41.17
C ILE A 148 -29.07 -1.50 -40.85
N SER A 149 -28.92 -0.66 -39.81
CA SER A 149 -30.01 0.16 -39.27
C SER A 149 -30.10 1.59 -39.81
N GLY A 150 -29.07 2.11 -40.51
CA GLY A 150 -29.13 3.44 -41.16
C GLY A 150 -29.25 4.64 -40.21
N VAL A 151 -29.08 4.46 -38.89
CA VAL A 151 -29.17 5.52 -37.87
C VAL A 151 -27.78 6.09 -37.59
N ASP A 152 -27.60 7.40 -37.81
CA ASP A 152 -26.34 8.17 -37.65
C ASP A 152 -25.97 8.45 -36.18
N CYS A 153 -26.26 7.52 -35.26
CA CYS A 153 -25.73 7.53 -33.90
C CYS A 153 -24.36 6.83 -33.81
N GLY A 154 -23.90 6.21 -34.91
CA GLY A 154 -22.68 5.42 -34.96
C GLY A 154 -21.42 6.22 -34.64
N LYS A 155 -21.34 7.49 -35.06
CA LYS A 155 -20.12 8.31 -34.91
C LYS A 155 -19.80 8.68 -33.46
N GLU A 156 -20.79 9.06 -32.65
CA GLU A 156 -20.56 9.43 -31.25
C GLU A 156 -20.22 8.22 -30.39
N VAL A 157 -20.90 7.10 -30.63
CA VAL A 157 -20.59 5.83 -29.97
C VAL A 157 -19.20 5.33 -30.39
N GLU A 158 -18.86 5.38 -31.68
CA GLU A 158 -17.55 4.99 -32.19
C GLU A 158 -16.42 5.88 -31.64
N LEU A 159 -16.64 7.19 -31.52
CA LEU A 159 -15.69 8.11 -30.87
C LEU A 159 -15.45 7.76 -29.40
N CYS A 160 -16.51 7.48 -28.64
CA CYS A 160 -16.40 7.08 -27.23
C CYS A 160 -15.73 5.71 -27.08
N LEU A 161 -16.06 4.77 -27.98
CA LEU A 161 -15.48 3.43 -28.02
C LEU A 161 -13.97 3.46 -28.32
N ASN A 162 -13.58 4.31 -29.27
CA ASN A 162 -12.18 4.50 -29.66
C ASN A 162 -11.38 5.20 -28.56
N ASP A 163 -11.95 6.19 -27.86
CA ASP A 163 -11.28 6.83 -26.70
C ASP A 163 -11.01 5.81 -25.57
N ILE A 164 -11.97 4.93 -25.26
CA ILE A 164 -11.78 3.85 -24.28
C ILE A 164 -10.71 2.85 -24.74
N LEU A 165 -10.76 2.42 -26.00
CA LEU A 165 -9.77 1.50 -26.57
C LEU A 165 -8.37 2.09 -26.57
N ASP A 166 -8.24 3.37 -26.92
CA ASP A 166 -6.96 4.05 -26.93
C ASP A 166 -6.42 4.19 -25.50
N ARG A 167 -7.25 4.53 -24.51
CA ARG A 167 -6.83 4.56 -23.09
C ARG A 167 -6.36 3.18 -22.58
N VAL A 168 -7.06 2.10 -22.94
CA VAL A 168 -6.68 0.73 -22.55
C VAL A 168 -5.38 0.28 -23.24
N LYS A 169 -5.22 0.59 -24.53
CA LYS A 169 -3.97 0.32 -25.27
C LYS A 169 -2.80 1.11 -24.67
N VAL A 170 -3.02 2.38 -24.35
CA VAL A 170 -2.03 3.24 -23.70
C VAL A 170 -1.55 2.61 -22.38
N GLU A 171 -2.46 2.19 -21.49
CA GLU A 171 -2.07 1.53 -20.24
C GLU A 171 -1.31 0.22 -20.44
N SER A 172 -1.69 -0.57 -21.47
CA SER A 172 -1.03 -1.85 -21.77
C SER A 172 0.38 -1.72 -22.35
N SER A 173 0.71 -0.56 -22.92
CA SER A 173 2.01 -0.26 -23.53
C SER A 173 2.99 0.43 -22.57
N LEU A 174 2.57 0.70 -21.33
CA LEU A 174 3.44 1.24 -20.29
C LEU A 174 4.44 0.19 -19.82
N ILE A 175 5.72 0.52 -19.93
CA ILE A 175 6.78 -0.22 -19.28
C ILE A 175 6.84 0.23 -17.82
N LYS A 176 6.86 -0.72 -16.87
CA LYS A 176 6.90 -0.43 -15.43
C LYS A 176 8.01 -1.20 -14.73
N ALA A 177 8.62 -0.58 -13.74
CA ALA A 177 9.50 -1.23 -12.78
C ALA A 177 9.13 -0.80 -11.36
N THR A 178 8.78 -1.76 -10.51
CA THR A 178 8.58 -1.54 -9.07
C THR A 178 9.90 -1.76 -8.35
N LEU A 179 10.29 -0.84 -7.47
CA LEU A 179 11.52 -0.94 -6.70
C LEU A 179 11.20 -1.44 -5.29
N SER A 180 11.83 -2.54 -4.90
CA SER A 180 11.65 -3.15 -3.58
C SER A 180 12.62 -2.55 -2.54
N SER A 181 12.27 -2.73 -1.27
CA SER A 181 13.08 -2.26 -0.13
C SER A 181 14.34 -3.12 0.07
N PRO A 182 15.49 -2.52 0.45
CA PRO A 182 15.73 -1.08 0.60
C PRO A 182 15.74 -0.35 -0.75
N TYR A 183 15.04 0.79 -0.83
CA TYR A 183 14.88 1.55 -2.08
C TYR A 183 16.24 1.93 -2.67
N LEU A 184 16.43 1.61 -3.96
CA LEU A 184 17.69 1.85 -4.67
C LEU A 184 18.11 3.33 -4.70
N VAL A 185 17.14 4.24 -4.67
CA VAL A 185 17.36 5.69 -4.67
C VAL A 185 16.53 6.29 -3.53
N SER A 186 17.21 6.87 -2.53
CA SER A 186 16.59 7.62 -1.45
C SER A 186 17.48 8.77 -1.02
N TRP A 187 16.85 9.87 -0.57
CA TRP A 187 17.53 11.08 -0.12
C TRP A 187 16.71 11.80 0.93
N SER A 188 17.32 12.77 1.60
CA SER A 188 16.66 13.58 2.61
C SER A 188 16.84 15.05 2.31
N GLU A 189 15.75 15.81 2.35
CA GLU A 189 15.73 17.23 2.04
C GLU A 189 14.61 17.90 2.84
N ALA A 190 14.89 19.10 3.37
CA ALA A 190 13.94 19.88 4.17
C ALA A 190 13.24 19.06 5.28
N GLY A 191 13.99 18.22 6.00
CA GLY A 191 13.44 17.38 7.08
C GLY A 191 12.50 16.27 6.62
N SER A 192 12.43 15.99 5.31
CA SER A 192 11.68 14.89 4.72
C SER A 192 12.61 13.88 4.07
N THR A 193 12.18 12.62 4.04
CA THR A 193 12.88 11.54 3.33
C THR A 193 12.09 11.16 2.10
N PHE A 194 12.75 11.16 0.95
CA PHE A 194 12.22 10.77 -0.34
C PHE A 194 12.83 9.44 -0.75
N SER A 195 12.04 8.58 -1.36
CA SER A 195 12.53 7.33 -1.93
C SER A 195 11.76 6.97 -3.18
N LEU A 196 12.48 6.53 -4.22
CA LEU A 196 11.87 6.06 -5.46
C LEU A 196 11.26 4.67 -5.22
N SER A 197 9.93 4.58 -5.31
CA SER A 197 9.17 3.32 -5.17
C SER A 197 8.92 2.62 -6.50
N GLY A 198 8.97 3.36 -7.61
CA GLY A 198 8.80 2.79 -8.94
C GLY A 198 9.07 3.78 -10.06
N VAL A 199 9.15 3.26 -11.28
CA VAL A 199 9.29 4.04 -12.51
C VAL A 199 8.39 3.44 -13.58
N SER A 200 7.75 4.30 -14.37
CA SER A 200 7.01 3.90 -15.55
C SER A 200 7.36 4.77 -16.75
N LEU A 201 7.46 4.17 -17.93
CA LEU A 201 7.76 4.84 -19.19
C LEU A 201 6.76 4.38 -20.25
N GLY A 202 6.21 5.32 -21.01
CA GLY A 202 5.38 5.01 -22.16
C GLY A 202 4.32 6.08 -22.40
N PRO A 203 3.31 5.78 -23.21
CA PRO A 203 2.27 6.75 -23.50
C PRO A 203 1.45 7.07 -22.24
N THR A 204 1.12 8.35 -22.10
CA THR A 204 0.26 8.89 -21.05
C THR A 204 -0.66 9.92 -21.67
N VAL A 205 -1.90 9.99 -21.19
CA VAL A 205 -2.85 11.00 -21.65
C VAL A 205 -2.61 12.27 -20.82
N ALA A 206 -2.43 13.40 -21.50
CA ALA A 206 -2.31 14.71 -20.87
C ALA A 206 -3.58 15.03 -20.08
N GLY A 207 -3.49 14.90 -18.76
CA GLY A 207 -4.57 15.30 -17.85
C GLY A 207 -4.52 16.80 -17.51
N PRO A 208 -5.43 17.26 -16.63
CA PRO A 208 -5.59 18.68 -16.28
C PRO A 208 -4.31 19.40 -15.83
N ASP A 209 -3.39 18.67 -15.18
CA ASP A 209 -2.14 19.24 -14.65
C ASP A 209 -1.04 19.40 -15.71
N LEU A 210 -1.20 18.74 -16.85
CA LEU A 210 -0.33 18.88 -18.02
C LEU A 210 -0.98 19.77 -19.07
N SER A 211 -2.26 20.12 -18.90
CA SER A 211 -3.02 20.91 -19.87
C SER A 211 -3.25 22.36 -19.48
N ASP A 212 -3.50 23.20 -20.48
CA ASP A 212 -3.60 24.66 -20.42
C ASP A 212 -4.67 25.22 -19.45
N GLY A 213 -5.41 24.39 -18.71
CA GLY A 213 -6.39 24.84 -17.72
C GLY A 213 -5.80 25.49 -16.46
N ARG A 214 -4.50 25.27 -16.18
CA ARG A 214 -3.75 25.84 -15.03
C ARG A 214 -2.29 26.18 -15.36
N GLY A 215 -1.97 26.42 -16.63
CA GLY A 215 -0.60 26.68 -17.10
C GLY A 215 0.17 25.44 -17.59
N GLY A 216 -0.53 24.37 -17.96
CA GLY A 216 0.07 23.19 -18.58
C GLY A 216 0.45 23.44 -20.05
N LEU A 217 1.51 22.78 -20.52
CA LEU A 217 2.10 23.01 -21.85
C LEU A 217 1.38 22.30 -23.00
N TYR A 218 0.40 21.44 -22.70
CA TYR A 218 -0.21 20.54 -23.68
C TYR A 218 -1.73 20.71 -23.75
N ARG A 219 -2.34 20.24 -24.83
CA ARG A 219 -3.80 20.17 -24.91
C ARG A 219 -4.31 18.96 -24.13
N GLU A 220 -5.40 19.13 -23.38
CA GLU A 220 -6.03 18.04 -22.64
C GLU A 220 -6.43 16.90 -23.58
N GLY A 221 -6.21 15.65 -23.14
CA GLY A 221 -6.55 14.46 -23.92
C GLY A 221 -5.49 14.03 -24.94
N VAL A 222 -4.43 14.82 -25.16
CA VAL A 222 -3.34 14.42 -26.08
C VAL A 222 -2.50 13.31 -25.46
N THR A 223 -2.22 12.26 -26.23
CA THR A 223 -1.30 11.20 -25.83
C THR A 223 0.15 11.64 -26.02
N LEU A 224 0.89 11.69 -24.92
CA LEU A 224 2.30 12.04 -24.83
C LEU A 224 3.13 10.82 -24.43
N ASN A 225 4.41 10.78 -24.75
CA ASN A 225 5.31 9.79 -24.16
C ASN A 225 5.95 10.38 -22.90
N ALA A 226 5.87 9.69 -21.77
CA ALA A 226 6.31 10.23 -20.49
C ALA A 226 7.07 9.22 -19.65
N LEU A 227 8.11 9.72 -18.98
CA LEU A 227 8.77 9.08 -17.85
C LEU A 227 8.08 9.57 -16.57
N VAL A 228 7.53 8.64 -15.81
CA VAL A 228 6.85 8.90 -14.54
C VAL A 228 7.63 8.21 -13.42
N LEU A 229 8.10 9.00 -12.46
CA LEU A 229 8.78 8.53 -11.27
C LEU A 229 7.79 8.49 -10.11
N HIS A 230 7.66 7.34 -9.46
CA HIS A 230 6.79 7.15 -8.30
C HIS A 230 7.63 7.26 -7.04
N LEU A 231 7.28 8.21 -6.19
CA LEU A 231 7.99 8.58 -4.98
C LEU A 231 7.14 8.21 -3.76
N LYS A 232 7.84 7.74 -2.74
CA LYS A 232 7.37 7.71 -1.37
C LYS A 232 8.07 8.83 -0.60
N ILE A 233 7.28 9.62 0.12
CA ILE A 233 7.75 10.80 0.85
C ILE A 233 7.35 10.64 2.31
N THR A 234 8.31 10.70 3.22
CA THR A 234 8.06 10.68 4.67
C THR A 234 8.40 12.06 5.22
N SER A 235 7.38 12.81 5.64
CA SER A 235 7.59 14.12 6.28
C SER A 235 7.74 13.95 7.79
N GLY A 236 8.77 14.58 8.37
CA GLY A 236 8.96 14.66 9.82
C GLY A 236 8.34 15.90 10.47
N LYS A 237 7.72 16.81 9.70
CA LYS A 237 7.15 18.07 10.21
C LYS A 237 5.82 18.42 9.53
N THR A 238 4.99 19.14 10.28
CA THR A 238 3.68 19.66 9.85
C THR A 238 3.90 21.00 9.12
N ALA A 239 3.39 21.12 7.88
CA ALA A 239 3.27 22.37 7.11
C ALA A 239 4.55 23.00 6.50
N GLU A 240 5.34 22.22 5.75
CA GLU A 240 6.30 22.80 4.80
C GLU A 240 5.98 22.34 3.38
N CYS A 241 5.82 23.28 2.45
CA CYS A 241 5.80 22.99 1.03
C CYS A 241 7.14 22.36 0.66
N LEU A 242 7.14 21.06 0.41
CA LEU A 242 8.36 20.35 0.02
C LEU A 242 8.78 20.83 -1.37
N SER A 243 9.80 21.69 -1.41
CA SER A 243 10.49 22.02 -2.63
C SER A 243 11.31 20.80 -3.04
N VAL A 244 10.83 20.06 -4.03
CA VAL A 244 11.63 19.00 -4.66
C VAL A 244 12.25 19.59 -5.92
N ASP A 245 13.55 19.85 -5.89
CA ASP A 245 14.31 20.38 -7.02
C ASP A 245 14.73 19.26 -7.98
N PHE A 246 13.78 18.38 -8.29
CA PHE A 246 14.03 17.22 -9.13
C PHE A 246 14.21 17.67 -10.59
N ARG A 247 15.32 17.29 -11.24
CA ARG A 247 15.65 17.70 -12.60
C ARG A 247 16.10 16.52 -13.46
N ARG A 248 15.91 16.62 -14.76
CA ARG A 248 16.50 15.72 -15.76
C ARG A 248 17.69 16.41 -16.40
N VAL A 249 18.83 15.73 -16.49
CA VAL A 249 19.99 16.20 -17.24
C VAL A 249 19.76 15.92 -18.72
N LEU A 250 19.89 16.95 -19.55
CA LEU A 250 19.62 16.87 -20.99
C LEU A 250 20.86 16.55 -21.80
N ASP A 251 22.01 17.04 -21.38
CA ASP A 251 23.27 16.97 -22.11
C ASP A 251 24.50 17.05 -21.19
N GLU A 252 25.68 16.96 -21.79
CA GLU A 252 26.96 16.94 -21.09
C GLU A 252 27.35 18.32 -20.54
N GLU A 253 26.82 19.39 -21.15
CA GLU A 253 26.97 20.78 -20.70
C GLU A 253 26.22 21.05 -19.39
N GLY A 254 25.39 20.11 -18.94
CA GLY A 254 24.67 20.18 -17.68
C GLY A 254 23.35 20.94 -17.78
N ASN A 255 22.77 21.04 -18.98
CA ASN A 255 21.45 21.63 -19.12
C ASN A 255 20.41 20.76 -18.41
N LEU A 256 19.57 21.41 -17.60
CA LEU A 256 18.60 20.74 -16.74
C LEU A 256 17.17 21.05 -17.20
N ALA A 257 16.38 20.00 -17.43
CA ALA A 257 14.95 20.11 -17.61
C ALA A 257 14.23 19.99 -16.26
N GLN A 258 13.31 20.92 -16.03
CA GLN A 258 12.31 20.80 -14.98
C GLN A 258 11.26 19.75 -15.37
N PRO A 259 10.63 19.06 -14.40
CA PRO A 259 9.52 18.17 -14.70
C PRO A 259 8.33 18.98 -15.19
N ASN A 260 7.54 18.39 -16.09
CA ASN A 260 6.36 19.03 -16.65
C ASN A 260 5.26 19.19 -15.61
N THR A 261 5.20 18.32 -14.61
CA THR A 261 4.31 18.48 -13.46
C THR A 261 4.80 17.68 -12.26
N PHE A 262 4.47 18.18 -11.07
CA PHE A 262 4.57 17.44 -9.82
C PHE A 262 3.15 17.11 -9.34
N ARG A 263 2.80 15.83 -9.36
CA ARG A 263 1.54 15.35 -8.80
C ARG A 263 1.78 14.90 -7.38
N TYR A 264 1.70 15.86 -6.47
CA TYR A 264 1.51 15.52 -5.08
C TYR A 264 0.04 15.30 -4.79
N LYS A 265 -0.35 14.04 -4.65
CA LYS A 265 -1.67 13.70 -4.12
C LYS A 265 -1.55 13.73 -2.59
N PHE A 266 -1.69 14.92 -2.03
CA PHE A 266 -1.96 15.09 -0.60
C PHE A 266 -3.44 14.76 -0.38
N VAL A 267 -3.75 13.47 -0.35
CA VAL A 267 -5.11 13.03 -0.03
C VAL A 267 -5.24 13.13 1.47
N ASP A 268 -5.93 14.16 1.95
CA ASP A 268 -6.56 14.10 3.25
C ASP A 268 -7.75 13.14 3.12
N PRO A 269 -7.73 11.96 3.78
CA PRO A 269 -8.84 11.01 3.71
C PRO A 269 -10.15 11.59 4.28
N SER A 270 -10.11 12.74 4.97
CA SER A 270 -11.30 13.43 5.49
C SER A 270 -11.93 14.45 4.53
N ILE A 271 -11.25 14.83 3.43
CA ILE A 271 -11.75 15.85 2.49
C ILE A 271 -11.80 15.29 1.05
N PRO A 272 -12.99 14.87 0.57
CA PRO A 272 -13.17 14.42 -0.80
C PRO A 272 -12.86 15.54 -1.80
N GLY A 273 -11.93 15.31 -2.73
CA GLY A 273 -11.68 16.19 -3.88
C GLY A 273 -10.54 17.21 -3.75
N SER A 274 -9.76 17.18 -2.66
CA SER A 274 -8.58 18.06 -2.51
C SER A 274 -7.39 17.57 -3.35
N PHE A 275 -7.04 18.33 -4.39
CA PHE A 275 -5.84 18.15 -5.22
C PHE A 275 -5.04 19.45 -5.24
N THR A 276 -4.45 19.87 -4.11
CA THR A 276 -3.43 20.93 -4.13
C THR A 276 -2.61 20.98 -2.84
N GLY A 277 -1.28 20.90 -3.01
CA GLY A 277 -0.32 21.77 -2.32
C GLY A 277 0.05 21.47 -0.87
N CYS A 278 1.28 20.98 -0.70
CA CYS A 278 2.08 20.90 0.53
C CYS A 278 1.65 19.82 1.55
N PRO A 279 2.57 18.95 2.01
CA PRO A 279 2.26 17.99 3.06
C PRO A 279 1.94 18.74 4.34
N MET A 280 0.67 18.69 4.72
CA MET A 280 0.18 19.39 5.90
C MET A 280 0.47 18.63 7.20
N SER A 281 1.05 17.42 7.16
CA SER A 281 1.24 16.60 8.37
C SER A 281 2.51 15.74 8.33
N SER A 282 3.00 15.38 9.52
CA SER A 282 4.08 14.41 9.72
C SER A 282 3.59 13.00 9.37
N THR A 283 3.51 12.70 8.08
CA THR A 283 2.94 11.46 7.53
C THR A 283 3.82 10.89 6.42
N THR A 284 3.66 9.59 6.16
CA THR A 284 4.21 8.93 4.97
C THR A 284 3.19 8.97 3.83
N TYR A 285 3.56 9.62 2.74
CA TYR A 285 2.82 9.70 1.49
C TYR A 285 3.39 8.70 0.49
N ASN A 286 2.56 7.80 -0.01
CA ASN A 286 2.94 6.84 -1.04
C ASN A 286 2.46 7.34 -2.42
N ASP A 287 3.06 6.80 -3.48
CA ASP A 287 2.63 6.96 -4.89
C ASP A 287 2.48 8.42 -5.35
N GLN A 288 3.36 9.28 -4.86
CA GLN A 288 3.52 10.64 -5.38
C GLN A 288 4.23 10.56 -6.72
N SER A 289 3.89 11.39 -7.70
CA SER A 289 4.50 11.25 -9.04
C SER A 289 5.13 12.52 -9.58
N VAL A 290 6.28 12.32 -10.22
CA VAL A 290 7.01 13.35 -10.98
C VAL A 290 7.01 12.93 -12.43
N ILE A 291 6.59 13.82 -13.33
CA ILE A 291 6.37 13.50 -14.74
C ILE A 291 7.31 14.33 -15.62
N PHE A 292 8.03 13.64 -16.49
CA PHE A 292 8.79 14.21 -17.59
C PHE A 292 8.20 13.73 -18.91
N VAL A 293 7.88 14.65 -19.81
CA VAL A 293 7.55 14.34 -21.20
C VAL A 293 8.86 14.15 -21.95
N VAL A 294 8.99 13.02 -22.63
CA VAL A 294 10.24 12.57 -23.25
C VAL A 294 10.01 12.09 -24.68
N GLY A 295 11.05 12.12 -25.51
CA GLY A 295 11.00 11.59 -26.87
C GLY A 295 10.64 10.09 -26.88
N LYS A 296 9.97 9.63 -27.94
CA LYS A 296 9.57 8.21 -28.09
C LYS A 296 10.78 7.26 -28.19
N ASP A 297 11.88 7.79 -28.73
CA ASP A 297 13.10 7.04 -29.00
C ASP A 297 14.11 7.11 -27.86
N GLU A 298 13.88 7.96 -26.84
CA GLU A 298 14.75 8.05 -25.67
C GLU A 298 14.66 6.76 -24.82
N LYS A 299 15.82 6.19 -24.50
CA LYS A 299 15.94 4.94 -23.72
C LYS A 299 16.74 5.09 -22.43
N GLU A 300 17.41 6.22 -22.24
CA GLU A 300 18.25 6.49 -21.08
C GLU A 300 17.94 7.89 -20.55
N PHE A 301 17.82 8.01 -19.23
CA PHE A 301 17.45 9.24 -18.57
C PHE A 301 18.33 9.44 -17.34
N LEU A 302 19.17 10.48 -17.37
CA LEU A 302 19.95 10.90 -16.22
C LEU A 302 19.16 11.92 -15.40
N LEU A 303 18.99 11.64 -14.11
CA LEU A 303 18.15 12.41 -13.20
C LEU A 303 18.98 12.93 -12.03
N ASN A 304 18.64 14.11 -11.55
CA ASN A 304 19.23 14.76 -10.40
C ASN A 304 18.13 15.13 -9.39
N THR A 305 18.34 14.83 -8.11
CA THR A 305 17.42 15.26 -7.03
C THR A 305 17.50 16.76 -6.73
N GLY A 306 18.53 17.46 -7.22
CA GLY A 306 18.80 18.87 -6.98
C GLY A 306 19.06 19.20 -5.51
N GLY A 307 18.97 20.50 -5.19
CA GLY A 307 19.04 21.01 -3.82
C GLY A 307 20.29 20.59 -3.02
N GLN A 308 20.11 20.27 -1.74
CA GLN A 308 21.21 19.86 -0.86
C GLN A 308 21.66 18.40 -1.09
N SER A 309 20.78 17.55 -1.61
CA SER A 309 21.09 16.13 -1.82
C SER A 309 21.94 15.90 -3.07
N ASN A 310 21.64 16.62 -4.16
CA ASN A 310 22.35 16.60 -5.46
C ASN A 310 22.77 15.19 -5.92
N LEU A 311 21.89 14.20 -5.79
CA LEU A 311 22.14 12.81 -6.15
C LEU A 311 21.82 12.60 -7.63
N PHE A 312 22.76 12.01 -8.36
CA PHE A 312 22.57 11.62 -9.75
C PHE A 312 22.24 10.15 -9.86
N PHE A 313 21.23 9.78 -10.64
CA PHE A 313 20.92 8.39 -10.95
C PHE A 313 20.32 8.25 -12.33
N THR A 314 20.38 7.03 -12.87
CA THR A 314 20.00 6.76 -14.25
C THR A 314 18.85 5.77 -14.33
N VAL A 315 17.87 6.07 -15.19
CA VAL A 315 16.82 5.15 -15.60
C VAL A 315 17.10 4.73 -17.04
N LYS A 316 17.15 3.42 -17.31
CA LYS A 316 17.42 2.85 -18.63
C LYS A 316 16.36 1.85 -19.02
N VAL A 317 15.96 1.84 -20.30
CA VAL A 317 15.24 0.74 -20.92
C VAL A 317 16.25 -0.33 -21.32
N VAL A 318 16.09 -1.54 -20.78
CA VAL A 318 16.91 -2.71 -21.10
C VAL A 318 16.11 -3.70 -21.96
N GLU A 319 16.79 -4.73 -22.45
CA GLU A 319 16.20 -5.77 -23.30
C GLU A 319 14.88 -6.33 -22.74
N GLY A 320 13.93 -6.56 -23.64
CA GLY A 320 12.59 -7.00 -23.30
C GLY A 320 11.68 -5.91 -22.76
N ASN A 321 11.95 -4.63 -23.08
CA ASN A 321 11.16 -3.47 -22.64
C ASN A 321 11.01 -3.45 -21.11
N LYS A 322 12.12 -3.62 -20.38
CA LYS A 322 12.13 -3.50 -18.91
C LYS A 322 12.86 -2.22 -18.52
N LEU A 323 12.50 -1.64 -17.39
CA LEU A 323 13.21 -0.48 -16.83
C LEU A 323 14.22 -0.95 -15.78
N LYS A 324 15.44 -0.44 -15.86
CA LYS A 324 16.50 -0.61 -14.86
C LYS A 324 16.82 0.76 -14.27
N VAL A 325 16.93 0.81 -12.95
CA VAL A 325 17.39 1.99 -12.22
C VAL A 325 18.78 1.71 -11.68
N GLU A 326 19.75 2.54 -12.05
CA GLU A 326 21.13 2.41 -11.59
C GLU A 326 21.33 3.23 -10.31
N LYS A 327 22.20 2.72 -9.43
CA LYS A 327 22.41 3.31 -8.11
C LYS A 327 22.93 4.74 -8.22
N PRO A 328 22.59 5.60 -7.24
CA PRO A 328 22.99 6.98 -7.29
C PRO A 328 24.51 7.13 -7.16
N ILE A 329 25.09 8.04 -7.94
CA ILE A 329 26.47 8.50 -7.82
C ILE A 329 26.42 9.89 -7.18
N LYS A 330 27.05 10.05 -6.01
CA LYS A 330 27.24 11.36 -5.41
C LYS A 330 28.43 12.01 -6.10
N LYS A 331 28.20 13.03 -6.92
CA LYS A 331 29.29 13.88 -7.42
C LYS A 331 29.59 14.92 -6.34
N GLY A 332 30.83 14.89 -5.85
CA GLY A 332 31.34 15.80 -4.81
C GLY A 332 31.60 17.20 -5.34
#